data_AF-R9JSC5-F1
#
_entry.id   AF-R9JSC5-F1
#
_cell.length_a   1.000
_cell.length_b   1.000
_cell.length_c   1.000
_cell.angle_alpha   90.00
_cell.angle_beta   90.00
_cell.angle_gamma   90.00
#
_symmetry.space_group_name_H-M   'P 1'
#
loop_
_entity.id
_entity.type
_entity.pdbx_description
1 polymer ?
#
loop_
_entity_poly.entity_id
_entity_poly.type
_entity_poly.pdbx_seq_one_letter_code
_entity_poly.pdbx_strand_id
1 'polypeptide(L)'
;MEDKIYICELECYLKASQKQRDKVNPKWEFDLTKLPTEGMRIEFRQFILDRGKMMALSTVVSERNLYNRICRFMEEKNIRVDSFQEKTLEEWLKRLNAWLMLQGQIRTIQGITVYGKEKITPSNIITYFRKIYYFTEAKDTRLEMEKDVWDLSKIGVSFNSNMIKNFKTLNFSKIIQMSIKEETKKSIFRHLQYEAIATISKELTAMRRMSVYLNTHYPKIKSCSEISREILEEYLIFLQTEDTGVNNFRSDLTRLRAVLETIGKIYGYRHLEQLFLNTDIPYSARTELKSYSDKELKRFNAVFVKMEEQSLCYA
;
A
#
# COMPACT_ATOMS: atom_id res chain seq x y z
N MET A 1 -21.36 -22.81 -20.67
CA MET A 1 -20.20 -21.89 -20.60
C MET A 1 -19.00 -22.70 -21.05
N GLU A 2 -18.03 -22.15 -21.80
CA GLU A 2 -16.79 -22.91 -22.01
C GLU A 2 -16.13 -23.12 -20.64
N ASP A 3 -15.62 -24.32 -20.38
CA ASP A 3 -15.04 -24.66 -19.08
C ASP A 3 -13.52 -24.46 -19.03
N LYS A 4 -12.92 -24.15 -20.18
CA LYS A 4 -11.49 -23.96 -20.33
C LYS A 4 -11.21 -22.60 -20.96
N ILE A 5 -10.07 -22.02 -20.60
CA ILE A 5 -9.55 -20.81 -21.21
C ILE A 5 -8.12 -21.09 -21.64
N TYR A 6 -7.87 -21.08 -22.95
CA TYR A 6 -6.54 -21.34 -23.48
C TYR A 6 -5.67 -20.09 -23.45
N ILE A 7 -4.37 -20.26 -23.19
CA ILE A 7 -3.41 -19.14 -23.19
C ILE A 7 -3.40 -18.45 -24.56
N CYS A 8 -3.55 -19.19 -25.66
CA CYS A 8 -3.57 -18.60 -27.00
C CYS A 8 -4.79 -17.71 -27.30
N GLU A 9 -5.86 -17.84 -26.52
CA GLU A 9 -7.08 -17.04 -26.66
C GLU A 9 -7.00 -15.72 -25.88
N LEU A 10 -6.03 -15.59 -24.97
CA LEU A 10 -5.89 -14.41 -24.13
C LEU A 10 -5.28 -13.22 -24.88
N GLU A 11 -5.78 -12.03 -24.58
CA GLU A 11 -5.36 -10.78 -25.23
C GLU A 11 -3.84 -10.53 -25.10
N CYS A 12 -3.22 -10.92 -23.99
CA CYS A 12 -1.76 -10.82 -23.80
C CYS A 12 -0.97 -11.72 -24.76
N TYR A 13 -1.50 -12.87 -25.16
CA TYR A 13 -0.89 -13.74 -26.17
C TYR A 13 -1.06 -13.14 -27.56
N LEU A 14 -2.26 -12.65 -27.87
CA LEU A 14 -2.57 -11.99 -29.14
C LEU A 14 -1.74 -10.72 -29.36
N LYS A 15 -1.36 -9.99 -28.30
CA LYS A 15 -0.47 -8.83 -28.38
C LYS A 15 1.03 -9.17 -28.28
N ALA A 16 1.38 -10.38 -27.86
CA ALA A 16 2.78 -10.78 -27.70
C ALA A 16 3.50 -10.92 -29.05
N SER A 17 4.78 -10.57 -29.06
CA SER A 17 5.67 -10.82 -30.21
C SER A 17 5.85 -12.33 -30.47
N GLN A 18 6.20 -12.70 -31.70
CA GLN A 18 6.42 -14.11 -32.05
C GLN A 18 7.45 -14.79 -31.13
N LYS A 19 8.58 -14.12 -30.85
CA LYS A 19 9.61 -14.60 -29.91
C LYS A 19 9.07 -14.90 -28.51
N GLN A 20 8.08 -14.14 -28.04
CA GLN A 20 7.45 -14.37 -26.73
C GLN A 20 6.47 -15.56 -26.79
N ARG A 21 5.75 -15.70 -27.91
CA ARG A 21 4.82 -16.82 -28.14
C ARG A 21 5.55 -18.15 -28.26
N ASP A 22 6.71 -18.19 -28.92
CA ASP A 22 7.50 -19.42 -29.11
C ASP A 22 7.99 -20.01 -27.77
N LYS A 23 8.08 -19.19 -26.72
CA LYS A 23 8.48 -19.62 -25.37
C LYS A 23 7.32 -20.19 -24.55
N VAL A 24 6.10 -20.20 -25.08
CA VAL A 24 4.89 -20.55 -24.36
C VAL A 24 4.12 -21.59 -25.14
N ASN A 25 3.70 -22.66 -24.47
CA ASN A 25 2.83 -23.64 -25.11
C ASN A 25 1.42 -23.04 -25.27
N PRO A 26 0.90 -22.84 -26.50
CA PRO A 26 -0.41 -22.23 -26.73
C PRO A 26 -1.56 -23.07 -26.16
N LYS A 27 -1.38 -24.39 -26.05
CA LYS A 27 -2.38 -25.32 -25.50
C LYS A 27 -2.45 -25.31 -23.97
N TRP A 28 -1.59 -24.55 -23.29
CA TRP A 28 -1.76 -24.38 -21.85
C TRP A 28 -3.10 -23.71 -21.56
N GLU A 29 -3.81 -24.25 -20.58
CA GLU A 29 -5.19 -23.86 -20.28
C GLU A 29 -5.36 -23.59 -18.78
N PHE A 30 -6.29 -22.69 -18.47
CA PHE A 30 -6.95 -22.61 -17.18
C PHE A 30 -8.23 -23.45 -17.26
N ASP A 31 -8.21 -24.60 -16.58
CA ASP A 31 -9.35 -25.51 -16.50
C ASP A 31 -10.26 -25.12 -15.33
N LEU A 32 -11.36 -24.43 -15.64
CA LEU A 32 -12.32 -23.91 -14.64
C LEU A 32 -13.13 -25.04 -14.00
N THR A 33 -13.17 -26.24 -14.59
CA THR A 33 -13.91 -27.37 -14.00
C THR A 33 -13.41 -27.77 -12.63
N LYS A 34 -12.16 -27.39 -12.30
CA LYS A 34 -11.51 -27.65 -11.02
C LYS A 34 -11.97 -26.73 -9.89
N LEU A 35 -12.74 -25.69 -10.19
CA LEU A 35 -13.38 -24.86 -9.18
C LEU A 35 -14.70 -25.51 -8.72
N PRO A 36 -15.04 -25.42 -7.42
CA PRO A 36 -16.08 -26.24 -6.82
C PRO A 36 -17.50 -25.90 -7.29
N THR A 37 -17.75 -24.67 -7.71
CA THR A 37 -19.08 -24.13 -7.99
C THR A 37 -19.10 -23.27 -9.25
N GLU A 38 -20.29 -23.09 -9.84
CA GLU A 38 -20.46 -22.28 -11.04
C GLU A 38 -20.18 -20.79 -10.78
N GLY A 39 -20.60 -20.26 -9.62
CA GLY A 39 -20.34 -18.86 -9.26
C GLY A 39 -18.83 -18.55 -9.24
N MET A 40 -18.02 -19.43 -8.63
CA MET A 40 -16.57 -19.28 -8.60
C MET A 40 -15.95 -19.40 -9.99
N ARG A 41 -16.50 -20.24 -10.88
CA ARG A 41 -16.03 -20.34 -12.28
C ARG A 41 -16.25 -19.05 -13.04
N ILE A 42 -17.41 -18.42 -12.86
CA ILE A 42 -17.75 -17.14 -13.47
C ILE A 42 -16.82 -16.04 -12.97
N GLU A 43 -16.68 -15.92 -11.65
CA GLU A 43 -15.79 -14.94 -11.00
C GLU A 43 -14.34 -15.09 -11.48
N PHE A 44 -13.84 -16.32 -11.51
CA PHE A 44 -12.46 -16.60 -11.91
C PHE A 44 -12.24 -16.42 -13.41
N ARG A 45 -13.22 -16.76 -14.26
CA ARG A 45 -13.19 -16.50 -15.70
C ARG A 45 -13.03 -15.00 -15.97
N GLN A 46 -13.85 -14.17 -15.32
CA GLN A 46 -13.74 -12.71 -15.45
C GLN A 46 -12.36 -12.21 -15.00
N PHE A 47 -11.84 -12.75 -13.88
CA PHE A 47 -10.51 -12.42 -13.39
C PHE A 47 -9.42 -12.77 -14.42
N ILE A 48 -9.37 -13.99 -14.96
CA ILE A 48 -8.37 -14.39 -15.95
C ILE A 48 -8.42 -13.48 -17.18
N LEU A 49 -9.62 -13.19 -17.70
CA LEU A 49 -9.78 -12.36 -18.87
C LEU A 49 -9.25 -10.94 -18.62
N ASP A 50 -9.56 -10.33 -17.48
CA ASP A 50 -9.03 -9.01 -17.08
C ASP A 50 -7.49 -9.01 -16.96
N ARG A 51 -6.93 -10.03 -16.30
CA ARG A 51 -5.47 -10.23 -16.21
C ARG A 51 -4.83 -10.36 -17.59
N GLY A 52 -5.49 -11.05 -18.51
CA GLY A 52 -5.07 -11.21 -19.90
C GLY A 52 -4.99 -9.89 -20.67
N LYS A 53 -5.80 -8.88 -20.32
CA LYS A 53 -5.73 -7.55 -20.96
C LYS A 53 -4.60 -6.70 -20.41
N MET A 54 -4.37 -6.78 -19.09
CA MET A 54 -3.51 -5.85 -18.36
C MET A 54 -2.07 -6.33 -18.18
N MET A 55 -1.80 -7.63 -18.23
CA MET A 55 -0.51 -8.21 -17.84
C MET A 55 0.28 -8.76 -19.04
N ALA A 56 1.60 -8.85 -18.86
CA ALA A 56 2.46 -9.54 -19.82
C ALA A 56 2.16 -11.05 -19.89
N LEU A 57 2.33 -11.64 -21.08
CA LEU A 57 2.09 -13.06 -21.33
C LEU A 57 2.84 -13.98 -20.33
N SER A 58 4.12 -13.71 -20.08
CA SER A 58 4.93 -14.48 -19.13
C SER A 58 4.35 -14.49 -17.70
N THR A 59 3.72 -13.39 -17.29
CA THR A 59 3.11 -13.29 -15.97
C THR A 59 1.86 -14.16 -15.89
N VAL A 60 0.96 -14.07 -16.87
CA VAL A 60 -0.26 -14.88 -16.90
C VAL A 60 0.05 -16.38 -16.96
N VAL A 61 1.05 -16.75 -17.75
CA VAL A 61 1.57 -18.13 -17.81
C VAL A 61 2.09 -18.60 -16.44
N SER A 62 2.82 -17.76 -15.71
CA SER A 62 3.28 -18.11 -14.37
C SER A 62 2.13 -18.24 -13.35
N GLU A 63 1.09 -17.42 -13.50
CA GLU A 63 -0.11 -17.42 -12.66
C GLU A 63 -0.92 -18.71 -12.84
N ARG A 64 -0.83 -19.41 -13.99
CA ARG A 64 -1.44 -20.73 -14.21
C ARG A 64 -1.01 -21.76 -13.16
N ASN A 65 0.25 -21.76 -12.75
CA ASN A 65 0.73 -22.68 -11.70
C ASN A 65 0.14 -22.33 -10.33
N LEU A 66 -0.07 -21.04 -10.06
CA LEU A 66 -0.72 -20.59 -8.83
C LEU A 66 -2.21 -20.96 -8.84
N TYR A 67 -2.88 -20.81 -9.99
CA TYR A 67 -4.27 -21.25 -10.17
C TYR A 67 -4.46 -22.74 -9.87
N ASN A 68 -3.64 -23.61 -10.46
CA ASN A 68 -3.74 -25.05 -10.22
C ASN A 68 -3.54 -25.40 -8.73
N ARG A 69 -2.67 -24.67 -8.03
CA ARG A 69 -2.48 -24.83 -6.58
C ARG A 69 -3.68 -24.35 -5.77
N ILE A 70 -4.33 -23.25 -6.18
CA ILE A 70 -5.58 -22.79 -5.56
C ILE A 70 -6.68 -23.83 -5.75
N CYS A 71 -6.83 -24.42 -6.94
CA CYS A 71 -7.81 -25.47 -7.19
C CYS A 71 -7.58 -26.68 -6.28
N ARG A 72 -6.32 -27.15 -6.18
CA ARG A 72 -5.96 -28.23 -5.27
C ARG A 72 -6.28 -27.90 -3.81
N PHE A 73 -6.01 -26.67 -3.38
CA PHE A 73 -6.41 -26.20 -2.05
C PHE A 73 -7.92 -26.28 -1.84
N MET A 74 -8.73 -25.85 -2.81
CA MET A 74 -10.19 -25.90 -2.71
C MET A 74 -10.70 -27.34 -2.64
N GLU A 75 -10.15 -28.23 -3.45
CA GLU A 75 -10.48 -29.65 -3.50
C GLU A 75 -10.12 -30.36 -2.18
N GLU A 76 -8.85 -30.28 -1.74
CA GLU A 76 -8.37 -30.97 -0.53
C GLU A 76 -8.99 -30.42 0.76
N LYS A 77 -9.44 -29.16 0.76
CA LYS A 77 -10.18 -28.57 1.88
C LYS A 77 -11.70 -28.71 1.74
N ASN A 78 -12.19 -29.43 0.71
CA ASN A 78 -13.60 -29.68 0.43
C ASN A 78 -14.42 -28.37 0.54
N ILE A 79 -13.93 -27.32 -0.11
CA ILE A 79 -14.58 -26.00 -0.12
C ILE A 79 -15.81 -26.07 -1.03
N ARG A 80 -16.96 -25.59 -0.54
CA ARG A 80 -18.26 -25.66 -1.23
C ARG A 80 -19.00 -24.32 -1.27
N VAL A 81 -18.27 -23.22 -1.36
CA VAL A 81 -18.86 -21.88 -1.50
C VAL A 81 -19.14 -21.59 -2.97
N ASP A 82 -20.16 -20.80 -3.26
CA ASP A 82 -20.49 -20.34 -4.61
C ASP A 82 -19.71 -19.08 -5.02
N SER A 83 -19.22 -18.29 -4.06
CA SER A 83 -18.42 -17.08 -4.33
C SER A 83 -17.15 -16.99 -3.48
N PHE A 84 -16.10 -16.37 -4.03
CA PHE A 84 -14.91 -15.98 -3.26
C PHE A 84 -15.22 -14.95 -2.15
N GLN A 85 -16.37 -14.26 -2.21
CA GLN A 85 -16.80 -13.26 -1.22
C GLN A 85 -17.64 -13.84 -0.08
N GLU A 86 -17.99 -15.13 -0.10
CA GLU A 86 -18.75 -15.77 1.00
C GLU A 86 -17.99 -15.87 2.32
N LYS A 87 -16.68 -15.67 2.29
CA LYS A 87 -15.83 -15.62 3.49
C LYS A 87 -14.98 -14.38 3.42
N THR A 88 -14.68 -13.83 4.58
CA THR A 88 -13.74 -12.72 4.67
C THR A 88 -12.36 -13.15 4.15
N LEU A 89 -11.59 -12.19 3.65
CA LEU A 89 -10.21 -12.46 3.24
C LEU A 89 -9.39 -13.10 4.38
N GLU A 90 -9.61 -12.69 5.63
CA GLU A 90 -8.90 -13.25 6.78
C GLU A 90 -9.19 -14.75 6.96
N GLU A 91 -10.47 -15.15 6.88
CA GLU A 91 -10.87 -16.56 6.97
C GLU A 91 -10.28 -17.39 5.83
N TRP A 92 -10.28 -16.85 4.60
CA TRP A 92 -9.64 -17.50 3.46
C TRP A 92 -8.14 -17.69 3.68
N LEU A 93 -7.45 -16.62 4.08
CA LEU A 93 -6.02 -16.66 4.30
C LEU A 93 -5.66 -17.58 5.46
N LYS A 94 -6.47 -17.66 6.51
CA LYS A 94 -6.27 -18.61 7.61
C LYS A 94 -6.32 -20.06 7.11
N ARG A 95 -7.33 -20.41 6.31
CA ARG A 95 -7.48 -21.75 5.71
C ARG A 95 -6.35 -22.08 4.72
N LEU A 96 -6.03 -21.13 3.84
CA LEU A 96 -4.94 -21.29 2.86
C LEU A 96 -3.59 -21.46 3.57
N ASN A 97 -3.31 -20.65 4.59
CA ASN A 97 -2.09 -20.80 5.38
C ASN A 97 -2.02 -22.16 6.06
N ALA A 98 -3.10 -22.62 6.70
CA ALA A 98 -3.15 -23.94 7.32
C ALA A 98 -2.88 -25.07 6.31
N TRP A 99 -3.46 -24.98 5.11
CA TRP A 99 -3.18 -25.92 4.01
C TRP A 99 -1.71 -25.87 3.57
N LEU A 100 -1.15 -24.68 3.38
CA LEU A 100 0.28 -24.52 3.03
C LEU A 100 1.20 -25.12 4.10
N MET A 101 0.85 -25.04 5.38
CA MET A 101 1.62 -25.67 6.47
C MET A 101 1.63 -27.19 6.34
N LEU A 102 0.46 -27.80 6.12
CA LEU A 102 0.33 -29.24 5.97
C LEU A 102 1.10 -29.78 4.76
N GLN A 103 1.17 -28.99 3.69
CA GLN A 103 1.89 -29.33 2.47
C GLN A 103 3.40 -28.99 2.52
N GLY A 104 3.91 -28.51 3.68
CA GLY A 104 5.31 -28.13 3.83
C GLY A 104 5.75 -26.95 2.93
N GLN A 105 4.82 -26.11 2.50
CA GLN A 105 5.09 -25.06 1.51
C GLN A 105 5.47 -23.72 2.16
N ILE A 106 6.32 -22.98 1.44
CA ILE A 106 6.80 -21.66 1.84
C ILE A 106 5.62 -20.67 1.92
N ARG A 107 5.45 -20.05 3.10
CA ARG A 107 4.42 -19.02 3.36
C ARG A 107 4.92 -17.59 3.17
N THR A 108 6.23 -17.39 3.27
CA THR A 108 6.87 -16.08 3.16
C THR A 108 8.12 -16.15 2.31
N ILE A 109 8.34 -15.14 1.47
CA ILE A 109 9.49 -15.01 0.59
C ILE A 109 10.29 -13.79 1.05
N GLN A 110 11.61 -13.97 1.20
CA GLN A 110 12.54 -12.84 1.38
C GLN A 110 12.75 -12.17 0.02
N GLY A 111 12.70 -10.84 0.01
CA GLY A 111 12.98 -10.05 -1.17
C GLY A 111 13.67 -8.75 -0.81
N ILE A 112 14.17 -8.07 -1.83
CA ILE A 112 14.78 -6.76 -1.69
C ILE A 112 13.81 -5.76 -2.32
N THR A 113 13.48 -4.71 -1.60
CA THR A 113 12.68 -3.60 -2.14
C THR A 113 13.45 -2.88 -3.24
N VAL A 114 12.76 -2.10 -4.07
CA VAL A 114 13.39 -1.21 -5.08
C VAL A 114 14.45 -0.28 -4.48
N TYR A 115 14.41 -0.07 -3.16
CA TYR A 115 15.32 0.79 -2.41
C TYR A 115 16.38 0.01 -1.60
N GLY A 116 16.65 -1.26 -1.95
CA GLY A 116 17.73 -2.05 -1.37
C GLY A 116 17.47 -2.61 0.03
N LYS A 117 16.29 -2.38 0.62
CA LYS A 117 15.93 -2.93 1.94
C LYS A 117 15.38 -4.34 1.83
N GLU A 118 15.85 -5.24 2.70
CA GLU A 118 15.25 -6.55 2.89
C GLU A 118 13.81 -6.43 3.36
N LYS A 119 12.95 -7.31 2.82
CA LYS A 119 11.55 -7.40 3.16
C LYS A 119 11.11 -8.85 3.14
N ILE A 120 10.38 -9.24 4.16
CA ILE A 120 9.63 -10.50 4.18
C ILE A 120 8.25 -10.23 3.61
N THR A 121 7.87 -10.94 2.55
CA THR A 121 6.57 -10.81 1.90
C THR A 121 5.81 -12.13 1.91
N PRO A 122 4.47 -12.12 1.83
CA PRO A 122 3.69 -13.35 1.66
C PRO A 122 4.08 -14.05 0.35
N SER A 123 3.97 -15.38 0.34
CA SER A 123 4.29 -16.16 -0.85
C SER A 123 3.38 -15.83 -2.05
N ASN A 124 3.83 -16.18 -3.25
CA ASN A 124 3.14 -15.84 -4.49
C ASN A 124 1.70 -16.37 -4.54
N ILE A 125 1.42 -17.54 -3.96
CA ILE A 125 0.06 -18.10 -3.90
C ILE A 125 -0.87 -17.25 -3.00
N ILE A 126 -0.38 -16.78 -1.85
CA ILE A 126 -1.15 -15.89 -0.96
C ILE A 126 -1.42 -14.56 -1.67
N THR A 127 -0.40 -14.01 -2.32
CA THR A 127 -0.53 -12.76 -3.07
C THR A 127 -1.49 -12.91 -4.25
N TYR A 128 -1.46 -14.04 -4.95
CA TYR A 128 -2.38 -14.33 -6.05
C TYR A 128 -3.82 -14.52 -5.56
N PHE A 129 -4.03 -15.24 -4.45
CA PHE A 129 -5.35 -15.37 -3.82
C PHE A 129 -5.94 -14.00 -3.44
N ARG A 130 -5.13 -13.10 -2.88
CA ARG A 130 -5.56 -11.73 -2.59
C ARG A 130 -6.01 -10.98 -3.84
N LYS A 131 -5.31 -11.14 -4.97
CA LYS A 131 -5.71 -10.51 -6.25
C LYS A 131 -7.08 -11.00 -6.70
N ILE A 132 -7.35 -12.30 -6.58
CA ILE A 132 -8.65 -12.89 -6.92
C ILE A 132 -9.74 -12.31 -6.01
N TYR A 133 -9.52 -12.33 -4.69
CA TYR A 133 -10.46 -11.80 -3.72
C TYR A 133 -10.79 -10.32 -3.97
N TYR A 134 -9.78 -9.46 -4.13
CA TYR A 134 -10.03 -8.02 -4.37
C TYR A 134 -10.62 -7.74 -5.75
N PHE A 135 -10.48 -8.66 -6.71
CA PHE A 135 -11.13 -8.53 -8.01
C PHE A 135 -12.62 -8.85 -7.93
N THR A 136 -13.00 -9.85 -7.12
CA THR A 136 -14.40 -10.27 -6.96
C THR A 136 -15.15 -9.45 -5.92
N GLU A 137 -14.45 -8.67 -5.11
CA GLU A 137 -15.05 -7.72 -4.19
C GLU A 137 -15.93 -6.73 -4.98
N ALA A 138 -17.17 -6.55 -4.52
CA ALA A 138 -18.10 -5.63 -5.16
C ALA A 138 -17.45 -4.25 -5.24
N LYS A 139 -17.39 -3.67 -6.46
CA LYS A 139 -16.81 -2.35 -6.65
C LYS A 139 -17.57 -1.35 -5.79
N ASP A 140 -16.87 -0.73 -4.85
CA ASP A 140 -17.42 0.34 -4.02
C ASP A 140 -17.81 1.52 -4.94
N THR A 141 -19.13 1.69 -5.12
CA THR A 141 -19.75 2.68 -6.00
C THR A 141 -19.80 4.07 -5.39
N ARG A 142 -19.47 4.21 -4.10
CA ARG A 142 -19.38 5.51 -3.44
C ARG A 142 -18.36 6.41 -4.13
N LEU A 143 -18.57 7.71 -3.99
CA LEU A 143 -17.57 8.68 -4.41
C LEU A 143 -16.24 8.39 -3.73
N GLU A 144 -15.13 8.55 -4.46
CA GLU A 144 -13.82 8.16 -3.95
C GLU A 144 -13.51 8.82 -2.60
N MET A 145 -13.96 10.07 -2.42
CA MET A 145 -13.81 10.88 -1.22
C MET A 145 -14.55 10.33 0.02
N GLU A 146 -15.61 9.56 -0.17
CA GLU A 146 -16.37 8.93 0.93
C GLU A 146 -15.65 7.69 1.46
N LYS A 147 -14.78 7.08 0.65
CA LYS A 147 -14.05 5.86 1.02
C LYS A 147 -12.97 6.16 2.05
N ASP A 148 -12.56 5.12 2.75
CA ASP A 148 -11.43 5.18 3.67
C ASP A 148 -10.07 4.98 2.97
N VAL A 149 -10.08 4.50 1.73
CA VAL A 149 -8.88 4.39 0.90
C VAL A 149 -9.18 5.06 -0.42
N TRP A 150 -8.47 6.15 -0.71
CA TRP A 150 -8.61 6.88 -1.96
C TRP A 150 -7.59 6.41 -2.97
N ASP A 151 -8.06 6.06 -4.15
CA ASP A 151 -7.31 5.85 -5.38
C ASP A 151 -7.08 7.21 -6.05
N LEU A 152 -5.83 7.66 -6.07
CA LEU A 152 -5.46 8.98 -6.59
C LEU A 152 -5.83 9.16 -8.07
N SER A 153 -5.95 8.07 -8.83
CA SER A 153 -6.39 8.12 -10.23
C SER A 153 -7.87 8.46 -10.41
N LYS A 154 -8.68 8.35 -9.35
CA LYS A 154 -10.15 8.52 -9.38
C LYS A 154 -10.65 9.76 -8.64
N ILE A 155 -9.78 10.50 -7.95
CA ILE A 155 -10.16 11.71 -7.19
C ILE A 155 -10.54 12.87 -8.12
N GLY A 156 -10.05 12.87 -9.36
CA GLY A 156 -10.41 13.88 -10.37
C GLY A 156 -9.74 15.25 -10.16
N VAL A 157 -8.72 15.34 -9.31
CA VAL A 157 -7.92 16.56 -9.09
C VAL A 157 -6.46 16.34 -9.48
N SER A 158 -5.82 17.38 -10.00
CA SER A 158 -4.37 17.38 -10.22
C SER A 158 -3.64 17.42 -8.88
N PHE A 159 -2.60 16.60 -8.72
CA PHE A 159 -1.75 16.60 -7.54
C PHE A 159 -0.27 16.58 -7.96
N ASN A 160 0.59 17.08 -7.07
CA ASN A 160 2.03 17.08 -7.31
C ASN A 160 2.62 15.69 -7.05
N SER A 161 2.75 14.91 -8.14
CA SER A 161 3.25 13.53 -8.13
C SER A 161 4.74 13.46 -7.74
N ASN A 162 5.16 12.33 -7.17
CA ASN A 162 6.54 12.11 -6.80
C ASN A 162 7.23 11.20 -7.84
N MET A 163 8.29 11.69 -8.47
CA MET A 163 9.05 10.95 -9.49
C MET A 163 9.84 9.75 -8.92
N ILE A 164 10.18 9.79 -7.62
CA ILE A 164 11.00 8.78 -6.93
C ILE A 164 10.15 7.66 -6.32
N LYS A 165 8.96 8.00 -5.82
CA LYS A 165 8.04 7.07 -5.16
C LYS A 165 6.66 7.13 -5.81
N ASN A 166 6.19 5.97 -6.29
CA ASN A 166 4.85 5.86 -6.84
C ASN A 166 3.80 5.74 -5.73
N PHE A 167 3.11 6.85 -5.44
CA PHE A 167 1.95 6.87 -4.57
C PHE A 167 0.70 6.62 -5.43
N LYS A 168 0.02 5.50 -5.16
CA LYS A 168 -1.23 5.15 -5.84
C LYS A 168 -2.46 5.46 -5.00
N THR A 169 -2.34 5.31 -3.68
CA THR A 169 -3.47 5.44 -2.76
C THR A 169 -3.14 6.24 -1.50
N LEU A 170 -4.17 6.85 -0.92
CA LEU A 170 -4.16 7.46 0.41
C LEU A 170 -5.09 6.67 1.33
N ASN A 171 -4.59 6.23 2.49
CA ASN A 171 -5.33 5.33 3.37
C ASN A 171 -5.65 5.99 4.72
N PHE A 172 -6.93 6.17 5.01
CA PHE A 172 -7.46 6.77 6.24
C PHE A 172 -7.97 5.71 7.23
N SER A 173 -8.00 4.42 6.87
CA SER A 173 -8.60 3.36 7.70
C SER A 173 -7.92 3.17 9.06
N LYS A 174 -6.66 3.59 9.17
CA LYS A 174 -5.88 3.55 10.42
C LYS A 174 -6.14 4.73 11.36
N ILE A 175 -7.01 5.67 10.99
CA ILE A 175 -7.52 6.70 11.90
C ILE A 175 -8.77 6.12 12.56
N ILE A 176 -8.70 5.93 13.88
CA ILE A 176 -9.66 5.13 14.65
C ILE A 176 -10.96 5.91 14.89
N GLN A 177 -10.86 7.18 15.27
CA GLN A 177 -12.03 8.02 15.55
C GLN A 177 -12.68 8.49 14.24
N MET A 178 -13.99 8.24 14.09
CA MET A 178 -14.72 8.55 12.85
C MET A 178 -14.72 10.04 12.51
N SER A 179 -14.98 10.94 13.47
CA SER A 179 -15.02 12.38 13.18
C SER A 179 -13.63 12.92 12.84
N ILE A 180 -12.57 12.54 13.58
CA ILE A 180 -11.19 12.88 13.22
C ILE A 180 -10.83 12.39 11.81
N LYS A 181 -11.28 11.19 11.42
CA LYS A 181 -11.04 10.65 10.09
C LYS A 181 -11.67 11.53 9.01
N GLU A 182 -12.93 11.92 9.16
CA GLU A 182 -13.63 12.78 8.20
C GLU A 182 -13.06 14.20 8.16
N GLU A 183 -12.69 14.77 9.31
CA GLU A 183 -12.00 16.06 9.41
C GLU A 183 -10.65 16.00 8.68
N THR A 184 -9.89 14.93 8.89
CA THR A 184 -8.61 14.68 8.21
C THR A 184 -8.81 14.54 6.71
N LYS A 185 -9.80 13.80 6.23
CA LYS A 185 -10.11 13.65 4.80
C LYS A 185 -10.27 15.04 4.15
N LYS A 186 -11.08 15.93 4.72
CA LYS A 186 -11.27 17.28 4.15
C LYS A 186 -9.98 18.11 4.14
N SER A 187 -9.18 18.04 5.21
CA SER A 187 -7.88 18.72 5.26
C SER A 187 -6.91 18.20 4.18
N ILE A 188 -6.81 16.87 4.05
CA ILE A 188 -5.93 16.23 3.07
C ILE A 188 -6.39 16.53 1.64
N PHE A 189 -7.70 16.57 1.38
CA PHE A 189 -8.20 16.99 0.07
C PHE A 189 -7.76 18.39 -0.31
N ARG A 190 -7.73 19.33 0.64
CA ARG A 190 -7.22 20.68 0.41
C ARG A 190 -5.71 20.69 0.16
N HIS A 191 -4.95 19.95 0.95
CA HIS A 191 -3.49 19.84 0.77
C HIS A 191 -3.14 19.19 -0.56
N LEU A 192 -3.94 18.25 -1.06
CA LEU A 192 -3.72 17.55 -2.34
C LEU A 192 -3.55 18.49 -3.54
N GLN A 193 -4.16 19.68 -3.48
CA GLN A 193 -4.10 20.67 -4.57
C GLN A 193 -2.79 21.46 -4.61
N TYR A 194 -2.05 21.54 -3.50
CA TYR A 194 -0.90 22.45 -3.37
C TYR A 194 0.37 21.79 -2.82
N GLU A 195 0.24 20.70 -2.05
CA GLU A 195 1.34 19.98 -1.42
C GLU A 195 1.82 18.79 -2.25
N ALA A 196 3.09 18.44 -2.07
CA ALA A 196 3.63 17.22 -2.66
C ALA A 196 2.99 15.98 -2.05
N ILE A 197 2.66 14.97 -2.86
CA ILE A 197 2.01 13.74 -2.38
C ILE A 197 2.83 13.01 -1.30
N ALA A 198 4.16 13.14 -1.33
CA ALA A 198 5.03 12.59 -0.31
C ALA A 198 4.92 13.32 1.04
N THR A 199 4.60 14.62 1.04
CA THR A 199 4.29 15.40 2.25
C THR A 199 2.97 14.91 2.84
N ILE A 200 1.94 14.83 2.02
CA ILE A 200 0.59 14.32 2.39
C ILE A 200 0.65 12.92 3.00
N SER A 201 1.45 12.02 2.40
CA SER A 201 1.63 10.67 2.96
C SER A 201 2.23 10.69 4.37
N LYS A 202 3.08 11.68 4.68
CA LYS A 202 3.69 11.82 6.00
C LYS A 202 2.74 12.54 6.97
N GLU A 203 1.92 13.49 6.51
CA GLU A 203 0.81 14.07 7.28
C GLU A 203 -0.16 12.99 7.76
N LEU A 204 -0.58 12.08 6.87
CA LEU A 204 -1.39 10.93 7.25
C LEU A 204 -0.70 10.02 8.27
N THR A 205 0.62 9.91 8.21
CA THR A 205 1.37 9.11 9.19
C THR A 205 1.33 9.77 10.57
N ALA A 206 1.49 11.10 10.64
CA ALA A 206 1.36 11.86 11.87
C ALA A 206 -0.05 11.78 12.46
N MET A 207 -1.10 11.94 11.63
CA MET A 207 -2.50 11.82 12.09
C MET A 207 -2.85 10.43 12.60
N ARG A 208 -2.36 9.36 11.96
CA ARG A 208 -2.57 7.99 12.45
C ARG A 208 -1.88 7.76 13.81
N ARG A 209 -0.65 8.28 13.99
CA ARG A 209 0.07 8.16 15.27
C ARG A 209 -0.69 8.87 16.40
N MET A 210 -1.15 10.10 16.14
CA MET A 210 -1.99 10.83 17.10
C MET A 210 -3.31 10.12 17.38
N SER A 211 -3.98 9.59 16.35
CA SER A 211 -5.23 8.86 16.49
C SER A 211 -5.09 7.61 17.38
N VAL A 212 -4.00 6.86 17.23
CA VAL A 212 -3.67 5.72 18.10
C VAL A 212 -3.46 6.17 19.54
N TYR A 213 -2.68 7.24 19.75
CA TYR A 213 -2.45 7.81 21.07
C TYR A 213 -3.77 8.24 21.75
N LEU A 214 -4.61 9.02 21.04
CA LEU A 214 -5.91 9.47 21.54
C LEU A 214 -6.82 8.27 21.87
N ASN A 215 -6.81 7.22 21.07
CA ASN A 215 -7.63 6.04 21.35
C ASN A 215 -7.20 5.32 22.64
N THR A 216 -5.90 5.29 22.92
CA THR A 216 -5.34 4.62 24.11
C THR A 216 -5.52 5.45 25.38
N HIS A 217 -5.21 6.76 25.32
CA HIS A 217 -5.15 7.62 26.51
C HIS A 217 -6.43 8.45 26.73
N TYR A 218 -7.14 8.80 25.66
CA TYR A 218 -8.34 9.65 25.70
C TYR A 218 -9.48 9.09 24.83
N PRO A 219 -9.98 7.86 25.10
CA PRO A 219 -10.96 7.17 24.24
C PRO A 219 -12.29 7.92 24.07
N LYS A 220 -12.57 8.89 24.95
CA LYS A 220 -13.77 9.75 24.88
C LYS A 220 -13.68 10.79 23.76
N ILE A 221 -12.49 11.22 23.37
CA ILE A 221 -12.29 12.20 22.28
C ILE A 221 -12.70 11.57 20.95
N LYS A 222 -13.59 12.23 20.23
CA LYS A 222 -14.09 11.76 18.92
C LYS A 222 -13.76 12.71 17.79
N SER A 223 -13.62 14.01 18.06
CA SER A 223 -13.32 15.07 17.08
C SER A 223 -12.02 15.79 17.40
N CYS A 224 -11.39 16.38 16.37
CA CYS A 224 -10.28 17.29 16.55
C CYS A 224 -10.66 18.53 17.37
N SER A 225 -11.95 18.94 17.43
CA SER A 225 -12.39 20.09 18.22
C SER A 225 -12.22 19.92 19.74
N GLU A 226 -12.03 18.68 20.19
CA GLU A 226 -11.85 18.33 21.60
C GLU A 226 -10.37 18.23 21.98
N ILE A 227 -9.46 18.41 21.02
CA ILE A 227 -8.01 18.38 21.28
C ILE A 227 -7.62 19.71 21.92
N SER A 228 -7.51 19.69 23.24
CA SER A 228 -7.04 20.81 24.02
C SER A 228 -5.51 20.90 24.06
N ARG A 229 -5.01 22.02 24.59
CA ARG A 229 -3.58 22.25 24.77
C ARG A 229 -2.96 21.20 25.71
N GLU A 230 -3.64 20.85 26.78
CA GLU A 230 -3.20 19.87 27.78
C GLU A 230 -2.99 18.49 27.14
N ILE A 231 -3.94 18.06 26.30
CA ILE A 231 -3.84 16.79 25.55
C ILE A 231 -2.65 16.83 24.58
N LEU A 232 -2.41 17.96 23.91
CA LEU A 232 -1.25 18.10 23.03
C LEU A 232 0.06 17.99 23.84
N GLU A 233 0.16 18.63 25.00
CA GLU A 233 1.37 18.59 25.83
C GLU A 233 1.68 17.17 26.31
N GLU A 234 0.67 16.42 26.77
CA GLU A 234 0.83 15.01 27.11
C GLU A 234 1.25 14.17 25.89
N TYR A 235 0.73 14.47 24.70
CA TYR A 235 1.17 13.82 23.46
C TYR A 235 2.63 14.16 23.10
N LEU A 236 3.09 15.39 23.33
CA LEU A 236 4.49 15.78 23.10
C LEU A 236 5.44 15.02 24.03
N ILE A 237 5.07 14.82 25.30
CA ILE A 237 5.84 14.01 26.26
C ILE A 237 5.88 12.55 25.81
N PHE A 238 4.73 12.00 25.39
CA PHE A 238 4.66 10.65 24.84
C PHE A 238 5.60 10.48 23.64
N LEU A 239 5.61 11.43 22.71
CA LEU A 239 6.52 11.37 21.57
C LEU A 239 7.99 11.36 22.00
N GLN A 240 8.39 12.20 22.95
CA GLN A 240 9.77 12.25 23.43
C GLN A 240 10.24 10.97 24.13
N THR A 241 9.31 10.22 24.72
CA THR A 241 9.60 8.99 25.49
C THR A 241 9.45 7.71 24.66
N GLU A 242 8.89 7.79 23.46
CA GLU A 242 8.69 6.64 22.57
C GLU A 242 10.01 6.21 21.90
N ASP A 243 10.52 5.04 22.28
CA ASP A 243 11.73 4.45 21.68
C ASP A 243 11.44 3.83 20.32
N THR A 244 11.35 4.68 19.29
CA THR A 244 11.08 4.27 17.90
C THR A 244 12.35 4.11 17.05
N GLY A 245 13.53 4.45 17.59
CA GLY A 245 14.80 4.44 16.86
C GLY A 245 14.89 5.40 15.65
N VAL A 246 13.85 6.19 15.36
CA VAL A 246 13.77 7.12 14.22
C VAL A 246 13.27 8.49 14.69
N ASN A 247 14.19 9.41 14.97
CA ASN A 247 13.88 10.71 15.56
C ASN A 247 13.58 11.78 14.49
N ASN A 248 12.42 11.68 13.84
CA ASN A 248 11.91 12.71 12.92
C ASN A 248 10.86 13.64 13.56
N PHE A 249 10.92 13.81 14.89
CA PHE A 249 9.95 14.54 15.72
C PHE A 249 9.56 15.90 15.16
N ARG A 250 10.54 16.77 14.86
CA ARG A 250 10.28 18.09 14.28
C ARG A 250 9.38 17.99 13.04
N SER A 251 9.75 17.11 12.10
CA SER A 251 9.05 17.00 10.83
C SER A 251 7.65 16.40 10.98
N ASP A 252 7.44 15.52 11.96
CA ASP A 252 6.15 14.94 12.24
C ASP A 252 5.23 15.96 12.93
N LEU A 253 5.74 16.74 13.88
CA LEU A 253 4.99 17.81 14.54
C LEU A 253 4.63 18.95 13.58
N THR A 254 5.55 19.35 12.70
CA THR A 254 5.24 20.37 11.67
C THR A 254 4.09 19.92 10.76
N ARG A 255 4.07 18.64 10.38
CA ARG A 255 2.99 18.09 9.55
C ARG A 255 1.68 17.94 10.31
N LEU A 256 1.75 17.49 11.56
CA LEU A 256 0.56 17.38 12.41
C LEU A 256 -0.08 18.76 12.62
N ARG A 257 0.74 19.77 12.92
CA ARG A 257 0.32 21.17 13.00
C ARG A 257 -0.39 21.62 11.73
N ALA A 258 0.22 21.42 10.55
CA ALA A 258 -0.36 21.83 9.28
C ALA A 258 -1.76 21.23 9.05
N VAL A 259 -1.96 19.95 9.36
CA VAL A 259 -3.27 19.30 9.24
C VAL A 259 -4.27 19.88 10.24
N LEU A 260 -3.92 20.00 11.52
CA LEU A 260 -4.84 20.52 12.54
C LEU A 260 -5.22 21.99 12.30
N GLU A 261 -4.28 22.83 11.84
CA GLU A 261 -4.58 24.22 11.46
C GLU A 261 -5.56 24.27 10.28
N THR A 262 -5.38 23.42 9.27
CA THR A 262 -6.29 23.35 8.14
C THR A 262 -7.67 22.83 8.55
N ILE A 263 -7.75 21.84 9.45
CA ILE A 263 -9.01 21.38 10.05
C ILE A 263 -9.68 22.54 10.80
N GLY A 264 -8.92 23.27 11.62
CA GLY A 264 -9.39 24.45 12.35
C GLY A 264 -10.01 25.49 11.41
N LYS A 265 -9.36 25.79 10.30
CA LYS A 265 -9.86 26.73 9.29
C LYS A 265 -11.11 26.23 8.55
N ILE A 266 -11.19 24.93 8.23
CA ILE A 266 -12.32 24.35 7.49
C ILE A 266 -13.56 24.27 8.38
N TYR A 267 -13.41 23.88 9.65
CA TYR A 267 -14.51 23.60 10.57
C TYR A 267 -14.79 24.74 11.56
N GLY A 268 -13.96 25.79 11.59
CA GLY A 268 -14.08 26.92 12.51
C GLY A 268 -13.55 26.65 13.92
N TYR A 269 -12.75 25.60 14.13
CA TYR A 269 -12.13 25.29 15.42
C TYR A 269 -10.91 26.18 15.65
N ARG A 270 -11.14 27.45 16.02
CA ARG A 270 -10.09 28.48 16.16
C ARG A 270 -8.93 28.07 17.07
N HIS A 271 -9.20 27.28 18.12
CA HIS A 271 -8.16 26.83 19.05
C HIS A 271 -7.13 25.92 18.36
N LEU A 272 -7.49 25.18 17.31
CA LEU A 272 -6.55 24.34 16.56
C LEU A 272 -5.52 25.15 15.79
N GLU A 273 -5.86 26.38 15.38
CA GLU A 273 -4.92 27.27 14.68
C GLU A 273 -3.78 27.76 15.58
N GLN A 274 -3.99 27.73 16.90
CA GLN A 274 -3.05 28.20 17.91
C GLN A 274 -2.61 27.09 18.87
N LEU A 275 -2.99 25.84 18.59
CA LEU A 275 -2.74 24.72 19.47
C LEU A 275 -1.23 24.48 19.66
N PHE A 276 -0.45 24.60 18.59
CA PHE A 276 1.01 24.52 18.61
C PHE A 276 1.65 25.88 18.86
N LEU A 277 2.49 25.95 19.89
CA LEU A 277 3.42 27.05 20.11
C LEU A 277 4.69 26.82 19.29
N ASN A 278 5.37 27.91 18.95
CA ASN A 278 6.64 27.83 18.22
C ASN A 278 7.73 27.11 19.02
N THR A 279 7.63 27.07 20.34
CA THR A 279 8.54 26.38 21.26
C THR A 279 8.34 24.86 21.28
N ASP A 280 7.17 24.36 20.87
CA ASP A 280 6.89 22.92 20.88
C ASP A 280 7.64 22.17 19.78
N ILE A 281 8.01 22.88 18.71
CA ILE A 281 8.71 22.32 17.56
C ILE A 281 10.22 22.58 17.76
N PRO A 282 11.02 21.56 18.09
CA PRO A 282 12.42 21.75 18.43
C PRO A 282 13.20 22.37 17.27
N TYR A 283 14.04 23.36 17.59
CA TYR A 283 14.95 23.95 16.60
C TYR A 283 15.94 22.90 16.09
N SER A 284 16.18 22.91 14.79
CA SER A 284 17.27 22.11 14.22
C SER A 284 18.58 22.69 14.74
N ALA A 285 19.34 21.90 15.49
CA ALA A 285 20.75 22.20 15.69
C ALA A 285 21.37 22.33 14.30
N ARG A 286 22.01 23.46 13.99
CA ARG A 286 22.80 23.59 12.76
C ARG A 286 23.91 22.56 12.87
N THR A 287 23.77 21.44 12.19
CA THR A 287 24.88 20.52 12.02
C THR A 287 25.93 21.30 11.23
N GLU A 288 27.11 21.49 11.81
CA GLU A 288 28.24 22.00 11.04
C GLU A 288 28.42 21.07 9.84
N LEU A 289 28.31 21.64 8.64
CA LEU A 289 28.55 20.90 7.42
C LEU A 289 29.98 20.39 7.51
N LYS A 290 30.16 19.07 7.64
CA LYS A 290 31.48 18.46 7.51
C LYS A 290 31.94 18.69 6.08
N SER A 291 32.82 19.67 5.89
CA SER A 291 33.54 19.86 4.64
C SER A 291 34.67 18.84 4.56
N TYR A 292 34.75 18.13 3.45
CA TYR A 292 35.94 17.33 3.15
C TYR A 292 37.15 18.25 2.97
N SER A 293 38.28 17.87 3.54
CA SER A 293 39.56 18.52 3.27
C SER A 293 40.02 18.25 1.83
N ASP A 294 40.90 19.10 1.30
CA ASP A 294 41.53 18.90 -0.01
C ASP A 294 42.18 17.53 -0.17
N LYS A 295 42.74 16.96 0.91
CA LYS A 295 43.34 15.63 0.90
C LYS A 295 42.29 14.53 0.74
N GLU A 296 41.15 14.66 1.42
CA GLU A 296 40.03 13.71 1.30
C GLU A 296 39.39 13.78 -0.08
N LEU A 297 39.20 14.98 -0.63
CA LEU A 297 38.70 15.17 -1.99
C LEU A 297 39.66 14.60 -3.04
N LYS A 298 40.97 14.83 -2.90
CA LYS A 298 41.98 14.22 -3.79
C LYS A 298 41.97 12.70 -3.72
N ARG A 299 41.84 12.13 -2.52
CA ARG A 299 41.73 10.68 -2.32
C ARG A 299 40.44 10.12 -2.94
N PHE A 300 39.31 10.80 -2.75
CA PHE A 300 38.04 10.43 -3.35
C PHE A 300 38.14 10.46 -4.88
N ASN A 301 38.65 11.54 -5.47
CA ASN A 301 38.80 11.68 -6.92
C ASN A 301 39.73 10.61 -7.52
N ALA A 302 40.83 10.27 -6.84
CA ALA A 302 41.75 9.22 -7.29
C ALA A 302 41.11 7.82 -7.32
N VAL A 303 40.10 7.57 -6.48
CA VAL A 303 39.32 6.34 -6.47
C VAL A 303 38.17 6.42 -7.48
N PHE A 304 37.47 7.56 -7.56
CA PHE A 304 36.35 7.80 -8.47
C PHE A 304 36.74 7.59 -9.93
N VAL A 305 37.92 8.08 -10.34
CA VAL A 305 38.45 7.90 -11.71
C VAL A 305 38.71 6.42 -12.06
N LYS A 306 38.86 5.55 -11.06
CA LYS A 306 39.09 4.12 -11.23
C LYS A 306 37.82 3.27 -11.10
N MET A 307 36.69 3.88 -10.73
CA MET A 307 35.42 3.17 -10.68
C MET A 307 34.90 3.02 -12.11
N GLU A 308 34.65 1.78 -12.53
CA GLU A 308 33.98 1.50 -13.80
C GLU A 308 32.55 2.05 -13.76
N GLU A 309 32.10 2.54 -14.91
CA GLU A 309 30.75 3.06 -15.09
C GLU A 309 29.72 1.99 -14.75
N GLN A 310 28.82 2.29 -13.80
CA GLN A 310 27.74 1.38 -13.43
C GLN A 310 26.72 1.34 -14.59
N SER A 311 26.97 0.46 -15.56
CA SER A 311 26.00 0.15 -16.60
C SER A 311 24.83 -0.61 -15.96
N LEU A 312 23.66 0.05 -15.93
CA LEU A 312 22.39 -0.56 -15.57
C LEU A 312 22.09 -1.70 -16.56
N CYS A 313 22.48 -2.92 -16.22
CA CYS A 313 21.98 -4.12 -16.85
C CYS A 313 20.50 -4.28 -16.49
N TYR A 314 19.62 -3.72 -17.32
CA TYR A 314 18.22 -4.11 -17.37
C TYR A 314 18.14 -5.55 -17.91
N ALA A 315 17.83 -6.50 -17.04
CA ALA A 315 17.49 -7.88 -17.39
C ALA A 315 16.10 -8.22 -16.86
#